data_AF-A0A524LRD8-F1
#
_entry.id   AF-A0A524LRD8-F1
#
_cell.length_a   1.000
_cell.length_b   1.000
_cell.length_c   1.000
_cell.angle_alpha   90.00
_cell.angle_beta   90.00
_cell.angle_gamma   90.00
#
_symmetry.space_group_name_H-M   'P 1'
#
loop_
_entity.id
_entity.type
_entity.pdbx_description
1 polymer ?
#
loop_
_entity_poly.entity_id
_entity_poly.type
_entity_poly.pdbx_seq_one_letter_code
_entity_poly.pdbx_strand_id
1 'polypeptide(L)'
;TKDKLIDGYSGATPLLVASGAGPGESARVAVESAGFSFMDMFYGLIPGSMGETSFLAILIGAVILIITGVGSWRIMAAVTAGGLGMAWIFNLVAGPGSNSMMGLPPHYHLVMGGFAFGAVFMATDPVSASSTNTGKWIYGVAIGIMAVLIRTVNPAYPEGMMLAILFMNVFSPLIDYYVIQANMRRRLRRA
;
A
#
# COMPACT_ATOMS: atom_id res chain seq x y z
N THR A 1 -9.55 -5.34 -45.26
CA THR A 1 -10.44 -5.24 -44.08
C THR A 1 -9.84 -6.05 -42.94
N LYS A 2 -8.69 -5.61 -42.41
CA LYS A 2 -8.14 -6.08 -41.14
C LYS A 2 -8.25 -4.86 -40.24
N ASP A 3 -9.26 -4.86 -39.40
CA ASP A 3 -9.53 -3.80 -38.45
C ASP A 3 -8.26 -3.43 -37.70
N LYS A 4 -8.04 -2.13 -37.55
CA LYS A 4 -7.06 -1.56 -36.62
C LYS A 4 -7.43 -2.03 -35.21
N LEU A 5 -7.03 -3.24 -34.85
CA LEU A 5 -6.96 -3.67 -33.47
C LEU A 5 -6.04 -2.66 -32.79
N ILE A 6 -6.58 -1.94 -31.80
CA ILE A 6 -5.85 -0.94 -31.04
C ILE A 6 -4.74 -1.69 -30.29
N ASP A 7 -3.49 -1.45 -30.69
CA ASP A 7 -2.30 -2.16 -30.18
C ASP A 7 -1.98 -1.81 -28.72
N GLY A 8 -2.53 -0.69 -28.22
CA GLY A 8 -2.46 -0.33 -26.82
C GLY A 8 -3.14 0.99 -26.51
N TYR A 9 -3.63 1.12 -25.29
CA TYR A 9 -4.09 2.39 -24.73
C TYR A 9 -2.97 2.99 -23.88
N SER A 10 -2.48 4.16 -24.26
CA SER A 10 -1.61 4.98 -23.42
C SER A 10 -2.50 5.94 -22.62
N GLY A 11 -2.47 5.83 -21.29
CA GLY A 11 -3.30 6.64 -20.41
C GLY A 11 -2.69 6.74 -19.02
N ALA A 12 -3.03 7.82 -18.31
CA ALA A 12 -2.64 7.97 -16.92
C ALA A 12 -3.37 6.92 -16.06
N THR A 13 -2.64 6.27 -15.16
CA THR A 13 -3.27 5.39 -14.16
C THR A 13 -4.10 6.22 -13.18
N PRO A 14 -5.12 5.63 -12.52
CA PRO A 14 -5.93 6.36 -11.53
C PRO A 14 -5.09 7.04 -10.45
N LEU A 15 -3.98 6.39 -10.06
CA LEU A 15 -3.04 6.95 -9.10
C LEU A 15 -2.32 8.19 -9.66
N LEU A 16 -1.84 8.14 -10.91
CA LEU A 16 -1.19 9.28 -11.54
C LEU A 16 -2.15 10.46 -11.74
N VAL A 17 -3.40 10.19 -12.12
CA VAL A 17 -4.47 11.20 -12.20
C VAL A 17 -4.70 11.83 -10.83
N ALA A 18 -4.78 11.02 -9.78
CA ALA A 18 -5.03 11.49 -8.42
C ALA A 18 -3.86 12.34 -7.88
N SER A 19 -2.61 12.01 -8.20
CA SER A 19 -1.44 12.83 -7.84
C SER A 19 -1.26 14.08 -8.70
N GLY A 20 -1.79 14.07 -9.93
CA GLY A 20 -1.72 15.20 -10.86
C GLY A 20 -2.79 16.27 -10.64
N ALA A 21 -3.79 16.00 -9.78
CA ALA A 21 -4.83 16.96 -9.42
C ALA A 21 -4.23 18.18 -8.71
N GLY A 22 -4.73 19.38 -9.05
CA GLY A 22 -4.17 20.64 -8.54
C GLY A 22 -4.29 20.78 -7.01
N PRO A 23 -3.44 21.58 -6.36
CA PRO A 23 -3.56 21.84 -4.92
C PRO A 23 -4.95 22.40 -4.57
N GLY A 24 -5.65 21.76 -3.64
CA GLY A 24 -7.03 22.12 -3.24
C GLY A 24 -8.14 21.46 -4.05
N GLU A 25 -7.83 20.73 -5.13
CA GLU A 25 -8.80 19.87 -5.81
C GLU A 25 -8.93 18.52 -5.10
N SER A 26 -10.16 18.01 -5.02
CA SER A 26 -10.39 16.68 -4.47
C SER A 26 -9.84 15.62 -5.41
N ALA A 27 -8.77 14.93 -5.03
CA ALA A 27 -8.18 13.84 -5.82
C ALA A 27 -9.22 12.77 -6.23
N ARG A 28 -10.21 12.49 -5.36
CA ARG A 28 -11.34 11.60 -5.70
C ARG A 28 -12.13 12.09 -6.92
N VAL A 29 -12.44 13.39 -6.96
CA VAL A 29 -13.24 13.98 -8.04
C VAL A 29 -12.46 13.97 -9.35
N ALA A 30 -11.14 14.19 -9.29
CA ALA A 30 -10.26 14.10 -10.46
C ALA A 30 -10.20 12.66 -11.04
N VAL A 31 -10.19 11.64 -10.17
CA VAL A 31 -10.23 10.23 -10.59
C VAL A 31 -11.58 9.88 -11.21
N GLU A 32 -12.68 10.30 -10.60
CA GLU A 32 -14.03 10.05 -11.10
C GLU A 32 -14.29 10.79 -12.44
N SER A 33 -13.80 12.02 -12.59
CA SER A 33 -13.95 12.80 -13.83
C SER A 33 -13.12 12.24 -14.99
N ALA A 34 -12.01 11.56 -14.69
CA ALA A 34 -11.24 10.79 -15.67
C ALA A 34 -11.91 9.46 -16.09
N GLY A 35 -13.09 9.15 -15.54
CA GLY A 35 -13.87 7.96 -15.88
C GLY A 35 -13.51 6.71 -15.08
N PHE A 36 -12.72 6.84 -14.01
CA PHE A 36 -12.37 5.71 -13.15
C PHE A 36 -13.34 5.61 -11.98
N SER A 37 -14.29 4.67 -12.07
CA SER A 37 -15.17 4.34 -10.94
C SER A 37 -14.42 3.49 -9.91
N PHE A 38 -14.79 3.63 -8.63
CA PHE A 38 -14.29 2.75 -7.57
C PHE A 38 -14.51 1.27 -7.87
N MET A 39 -15.67 0.92 -8.44
CA MET A 39 -15.97 -0.47 -8.79
C MET A 39 -15.07 -0.98 -9.92
N ASP A 40 -14.76 -0.13 -10.91
CA ASP A 40 -13.86 -0.52 -12.00
C ASP A 40 -12.45 -0.76 -11.48
N MET A 41 -11.99 0.06 -10.53
CA MET A 41 -10.71 -0.14 -9.85
C MET A 41 -10.73 -1.39 -8.94
N PHE A 42 -11.87 -1.71 -8.34
CA PHE A 42 -11.99 -2.91 -7.50
C PHE A 42 -11.91 -4.21 -8.34
N TYR A 43 -12.58 -4.23 -9.49
CA TYR A 43 -12.54 -5.38 -10.42
C TYR A 43 -11.26 -5.40 -11.28
N GLY A 44 -10.57 -4.26 -11.42
CA GLY A 44 -9.39 -4.12 -12.26
C GLY A 44 -9.70 -3.86 -13.74
N LEU A 45 -10.88 -3.33 -14.05
CA LEU A 45 -11.30 -2.91 -15.39
C LEU A 45 -10.70 -1.53 -15.77
N ILE A 46 -9.47 -1.28 -15.33
CA ILE A 46 -8.73 -0.05 -15.55
C ILE A 46 -7.45 -0.35 -16.33
N PRO A 47 -6.96 0.61 -17.15
CA PRO A 47 -5.68 0.46 -17.83
C PRO A 47 -4.54 0.43 -16.80
N GLY A 48 -3.72 -0.62 -16.86
CA GLY A 48 -2.56 -0.83 -15.98
C GLY A 48 -2.10 -2.28 -15.99
N SER A 49 -1.12 -2.61 -15.14
CA SER A 49 -0.66 -4.00 -14.98
C SER A 49 -1.76 -4.84 -14.34
N MET A 50 -2.16 -5.94 -14.99
CA MET A 50 -3.23 -6.84 -14.54
C MET A 50 -3.06 -7.31 -13.08
N GLY A 51 -1.83 -7.41 -12.59
CA GLY A 51 -1.51 -7.82 -11.22
C GLY A 51 -1.68 -6.72 -10.17
N GLU A 52 -1.70 -5.45 -10.57
CA GLU A 52 -1.81 -4.30 -9.68
C GLU A 52 -3.22 -3.69 -9.70
N THR A 53 -3.90 -3.77 -10.84
CA THR A 53 -5.19 -3.12 -11.05
C THR A 53 -6.35 -3.87 -10.41
N SER A 54 -6.29 -5.21 -10.32
CA SER A 54 -7.41 -6.02 -9.82
C SER A 54 -7.29 -6.32 -8.33
N PHE A 55 -7.91 -5.48 -7.50
CA PHE A 55 -7.96 -5.70 -6.05
C PHE A 55 -8.62 -7.04 -5.67
N LEU A 56 -9.66 -7.45 -6.42
CA LEU A 56 -10.32 -8.75 -6.22
C LEU A 56 -9.34 -9.92 -6.42
N ALA A 57 -8.57 -9.91 -7.50
CA ALA A 57 -7.60 -10.97 -7.78
C ALA A 57 -6.50 -11.02 -6.70
N ILE A 58 -6.04 -9.85 -6.25
CA ILE A 58 -5.08 -9.74 -5.15
C ILE A 58 -5.65 -10.32 -3.86
N LEU A 59 -6.92 -10.05 -3.55
CA LEU A 59 -7.58 -10.60 -2.35
C LEU A 59 -7.69 -12.13 -2.41
N ILE A 60 -8.02 -12.69 -3.56
CA ILE A 60 -8.02 -14.14 -3.77
C ILE A 60 -6.61 -14.71 -3.56
N GLY A 61 -5.59 -14.05 -4.12
CA GLY A 61 -4.19 -14.41 -3.89
C GLY A 61 -3.79 -14.36 -2.40
N ALA A 62 -4.24 -13.33 -1.68
CA ALA A 62 -3.98 -13.19 -0.24
C ALA A 62 -4.57 -14.35 0.56
N VAL A 63 -5.82 -14.73 0.26
CA VAL A 63 -6.47 -15.88 0.91
C VAL A 63 -5.70 -17.17 0.65
N ILE A 64 -5.28 -17.41 -0.59
CA ILE A 64 -4.48 -18.60 -0.95
C ILE A 64 -3.15 -18.62 -0.19
N LEU A 65 -2.44 -17.49 -0.12
CA LEU A 65 -1.16 -17.40 0.59
C LEU A 65 -1.29 -17.59 2.10
N ILE A 66 -2.40 -17.13 2.69
CA ILE A 66 -2.67 -17.33 4.12
C ILE A 66 -3.01 -18.80 4.41
N ILE A 67 -3.85 -19.42 3.57
CA ILE A 67 -4.24 -20.84 3.74
C ILE A 67 -3.04 -21.77 3.56
N THR A 68 -2.18 -21.50 2.58
CA THR A 68 -0.96 -22.29 2.33
C THR A 68 0.13 -22.06 3.37
N GLY A 69 -0.01 -21.05 4.24
CA GLY A 69 0.96 -20.74 5.29
C GLY A 69 2.26 -20.10 4.79
N VAL A 70 2.36 -19.80 3.49
CA VAL A 70 3.51 -19.10 2.89
C VAL A 70 3.50 -17.63 3.30
N GLY A 71 2.33 -17.00 3.29
CA GLY A 71 2.15 -15.58 3.62
C GLY A 71 1.79 -15.34 5.08
N SER A 72 2.47 -14.40 5.74
CA SER A 72 2.14 -13.99 7.10
C SER A 72 0.96 -13.02 7.12
N TRP A 73 -0.22 -13.50 7.53
CA TRP A 73 -1.43 -12.68 7.70
C TRP A 73 -1.21 -11.46 8.61
N ARG A 74 -0.30 -11.57 9.59
CA ARG A 74 0.04 -10.48 10.50
C ARG A 74 0.68 -9.30 9.80
N ILE A 75 1.56 -9.56 8.81
CA ILE A 75 2.20 -8.50 8.04
C ILE A 75 1.16 -7.84 7.15
N MET A 76 0.35 -8.63 6.43
CA MET A 76 -0.70 -8.12 5.56
C MET A 76 -1.68 -7.21 6.33
N ALA A 77 -2.14 -7.66 7.50
CA ALA A 77 -3.03 -6.89 8.37
C ALA A 77 -2.33 -5.63 8.92
N ALA A 78 -1.07 -5.74 9.34
CA ALA A 78 -0.30 -4.62 9.87
C ALA A 78 -0.04 -3.52 8.81
N VAL A 79 0.34 -3.90 7.59
CA VAL A 79 0.52 -2.98 6.46
C VAL A 79 -0.76 -2.25 6.14
N THR A 80 -1.87 -2.99 6.03
CA THR A 80 -3.18 -2.41 5.73
C THR A 80 -3.62 -1.44 6.83
N ALA A 81 -3.46 -1.83 8.11
CA ALA A 81 -3.80 -0.98 9.24
C ALA A 81 -2.91 0.28 9.32
N GLY A 82 -1.60 0.14 9.10
CA GLY A 82 -0.66 1.26 9.11
C GLY A 82 -0.94 2.26 7.97
N GLY A 83 -1.23 1.75 6.76
CA GLY A 83 -1.57 2.58 5.61
C GLY A 83 -2.92 3.30 5.80
N LEU A 84 -3.97 2.58 6.18
CA LEU A 84 -5.27 3.18 6.45
C LEU A 84 -5.21 4.20 7.59
N GLY A 85 -4.48 3.90 8.66
CA GLY A 85 -4.28 4.80 9.79
C GLY A 85 -3.57 6.09 9.37
N MET A 86 -2.50 5.99 8.58
CA MET A 86 -1.78 7.16 8.11
C MET A 86 -2.60 7.98 7.12
N ALA A 87 -3.32 7.33 6.19
CA ALA A 87 -4.20 8.00 5.25
C ALA A 87 -5.34 8.73 5.98
N TRP A 88 -5.88 8.14 7.04
CA TRP A 88 -6.90 8.78 7.86
C TRP A 88 -6.36 10.01 8.58
N ILE A 89 -5.16 9.93 9.17
CA ILE A 89 -4.48 11.08 9.78
C ILE A 89 -4.28 12.21 8.75
N PHE A 90 -3.80 11.89 7.55
CA PHE A 90 -3.62 12.89 6.51
C PHE A 90 -4.93 13.51 6.04
N ASN A 91 -6.01 12.73 5.97
CA ASN A 91 -7.33 13.24 5.63
C ASN A 91 -7.84 14.26 6.66
N LEU A 92 -7.55 14.05 7.95
CA LEU A 92 -7.89 15.00 9.03
C LEU A 92 -7.05 16.28 9.00
N VAL A 93 -5.80 16.18 8.55
CA VAL A 93 -4.85 17.31 8.49
C VAL A 93 -4.96 18.07 7.16
N ALA A 94 -5.66 17.53 6.16
CA ALA A 94 -5.85 18.15 4.86
C ALA A 94 -6.61 19.49 4.99
N GLY A 95 -5.89 20.59 4.79
CA GLY A 95 -6.43 21.95 4.82
C GLY A 95 -6.51 22.58 3.42
N PRO A 96 -7.08 23.79 3.30
CA PRO A 96 -7.09 24.55 2.06
C PRO A 96 -5.65 24.81 1.59
N GLY A 97 -5.27 24.25 0.44
CA GLY A 97 -3.90 24.35 -0.12
C GLY A 97 -2.97 23.17 0.15
N SER A 98 -3.44 22.12 0.84
CA SER A 98 -2.69 20.86 0.99
C SER A 98 -2.65 20.05 -0.31
N ASN A 99 -1.68 19.12 -0.41
CA ASN A 99 -1.55 18.20 -1.54
C ASN A 99 -2.87 17.44 -1.76
N SER A 100 -3.29 17.33 -3.03
CA SER A 100 -4.52 16.64 -3.44
C SER A 100 -4.58 15.19 -2.92
N MET A 101 -3.43 14.52 -2.82
CA MET A 101 -3.32 13.17 -2.25
C MET A 101 -3.63 13.05 -0.77
N MET A 102 -3.51 14.11 0.03
CA MET A 102 -3.84 14.07 1.46
C MET A 102 -5.36 14.04 1.70
N GLY A 103 -6.14 14.63 0.79
CA GLY A 103 -7.60 14.64 0.86
C GLY A 103 -8.26 13.35 0.34
N LEU A 104 -7.48 12.37 -0.09
CA LEU A 104 -8.00 11.12 -0.64
C LEU A 104 -8.58 10.24 0.48
N PRO A 105 -9.75 9.59 0.29
CA PRO A 105 -10.28 8.68 1.29
C PRO A 105 -9.34 7.47 1.52
N PRO A 106 -9.18 6.98 2.77
CA PRO A 106 -8.23 5.91 3.09
C PRO A 106 -8.38 4.64 2.24
N HIS A 107 -9.61 4.22 1.94
CA HIS A 107 -9.88 3.02 1.16
C HIS A 107 -9.42 3.12 -0.30
N TYR A 108 -9.35 4.33 -0.88
CA TYR A 108 -8.84 4.53 -2.23
C TYR A 108 -7.34 4.24 -2.32
N HIS A 109 -6.57 4.43 -1.24
CA HIS A 109 -5.15 4.08 -1.22
C HIS A 109 -4.91 2.57 -1.36
N LEU A 110 -5.85 1.73 -0.93
CA LEU A 110 -5.76 0.27 -1.05
C LEU A 110 -6.01 -0.23 -2.47
N VAL A 111 -6.99 0.37 -3.14
CA VAL A 111 -7.49 -0.08 -4.45
C VAL A 111 -6.71 0.55 -5.60
N MET A 112 -6.11 1.73 -5.38
CA MET A 112 -5.34 2.42 -6.43
C MET A 112 -3.84 2.15 -6.32
N GLY A 113 -3.27 1.65 -7.42
CA GLY A 113 -1.84 1.40 -7.60
C GLY A 113 -1.36 0.14 -6.88
N GLY A 114 -0.04 -0.07 -6.82
CA GLY A 114 0.56 -1.29 -6.27
C GLY A 114 0.49 -1.48 -4.74
N PHE A 115 -0.35 -0.77 -3.98
CA PHE A 115 -0.38 -0.89 -2.51
C PHE A 115 -0.82 -2.29 -2.06
N ALA A 116 -2.00 -2.75 -2.50
CA ALA A 116 -2.51 -4.06 -2.13
C ALA A 116 -1.61 -5.19 -2.67
N PHE A 117 -1.11 -5.03 -3.89
CA PHE A 117 -0.18 -5.97 -4.49
C PHE A 117 1.11 -6.10 -3.67
N GLY A 118 1.74 -4.98 -3.33
CA GLY A 118 2.92 -4.96 -2.49
C GLY A 118 2.67 -5.49 -1.08
N ALA A 119 1.49 -5.24 -0.50
CA ALA A 119 1.15 -5.73 0.84
C ALA A 119 1.03 -7.25 0.90
N VAL A 120 0.52 -7.88 -0.17
CA VAL A 120 0.22 -9.31 -0.22
C VAL A 120 1.37 -10.14 -0.79
N PHE A 121 2.03 -9.67 -1.86
CA PHE A 121 3.00 -10.48 -2.59
C PHE A 121 4.46 -10.12 -2.31
N MET A 122 4.74 -8.89 -1.87
CA MET A 122 6.11 -8.42 -1.64
C MET A 122 6.44 -8.33 -0.15
N ALA A 123 5.60 -7.68 0.64
CA ALA A 123 5.86 -7.42 2.06
C ALA A 123 5.92 -8.71 2.91
N THR A 124 5.31 -9.79 2.45
CA THR A 124 5.28 -11.08 3.15
C THR A 124 6.40 -12.03 2.76
N ASP A 125 7.45 -11.55 2.08
CA ASP A 125 8.64 -12.36 1.79
C ASP A 125 9.30 -12.88 3.09
N PRO A 126 9.42 -14.21 3.30
CA PRO A 126 9.93 -14.78 4.54
C PRO A 126 11.41 -14.51 4.80
N VAL A 127 12.20 -14.13 3.79
CA VAL A 127 13.65 -13.92 3.93
C VAL A 127 13.97 -12.52 4.45
N SER A 128 13.28 -11.51 3.92
CA SER A 128 13.54 -10.11 4.23
C SER A 128 12.69 -9.55 5.37
N ALA A 129 11.50 -10.11 5.59
CA ALA A 129 10.59 -9.68 6.65
C ALA A 129 11.08 -10.05 8.06
N SER A 130 10.55 -9.35 9.06
CA SER A 130 10.84 -9.62 10.47
C SER A 130 10.38 -11.03 10.86
N SER A 131 11.25 -11.76 11.56
CA SER A 131 11.04 -13.15 11.98
C SER A 131 10.14 -13.26 13.22
N THR A 132 10.18 -12.27 14.11
CA THR A 132 9.45 -12.33 15.39
C THR A 132 7.97 -11.96 15.26
N ASN A 133 7.11 -12.57 16.08
CA ASN A 133 5.66 -12.32 16.01
C ASN A 133 5.27 -10.86 16.26
N THR A 134 5.92 -10.20 17.21
CA THR A 134 5.74 -8.78 17.51
C THR A 134 6.46 -7.88 16.51
N GLY A 135 7.63 -8.30 16.01
CA GLY A 135 8.34 -7.56 14.97
C GLY A 135 7.56 -7.49 13.65
N LYS A 136 6.86 -8.57 13.26
CA LYS A 136 5.96 -8.60 12.08
C LYS A 136 4.89 -7.51 12.12
N TRP A 137 4.33 -7.21 13.29
CA TRP A 137 3.36 -6.12 13.45
C TRP A 137 4.01 -4.75 13.28
N ILE A 138 5.15 -4.52 13.93
CA ILE A 138 5.87 -3.24 13.86
C ILE A 138 6.36 -2.98 12.43
N TYR A 139 6.98 -3.98 11.82
CA TYR A 139 7.47 -3.96 10.45
C TYR A 139 6.34 -3.64 9.46
N GLY A 140 5.21 -4.36 9.53
CA GLY A 140 4.09 -4.12 8.63
C GLY A 140 3.46 -2.73 8.81
N VAL A 141 3.21 -2.30 10.05
CA VAL A 141 2.66 -0.96 10.31
C VAL A 141 3.58 0.14 9.77
N ALA A 142 4.88 -0.01 9.96
CA ALA A 142 5.87 0.95 9.46
C ALA A 142 5.91 1.01 7.93
N ILE A 143 5.79 -0.12 7.23
CA ILE A 143 5.65 -0.13 5.75
C ILE A 143 4.40 0.62 5.32
N GLY A 144 3.24 0.32 5.94
CA GLY A 144 1.97 0.96 5.58
C GLY A 144 2.02 2.48 5.76
N ILE A 145 2.57 2.95 6.89
CA ILE A 145 2.77 4.37 7.17
C ILE A 145 3.69 5.00 6.13
N MET A 146 4.85 4.37 5.87
CA MET A 146 5.85 4.89 4.94
C MET A 146 5.32 4.96 3.51
N ALA A 147 4.57 3.95 3.07
CA ALA A 147 4.00 3.90 1.72
C ALA A 147 3.02 5.07 1.49
N VAL A 148 2.15 5.37 2.46
CA VAL A 148 1.23 6.50 2.35
C VAL A 148 1.98 7.82 2.47
N LEU A 149 2.95 7.93 3.37
CA LEU A 149 3.78 9.13 3.52
C LEU A 149 4.51 9.50 2.24
N ILE A 150 5.17 8.53 1.59
CA ILE A 150 5.85 8.77 0.30
C ILE A 150 4.83 9.23 -0.74
N ARG A 151 3.68 8.55 -0.81
CA ARG A 151 2.63 8.83 -1.80
C ARG A 151 1.96 10.21 -1.63
N THR A 152 1.87 10.74 -0.41
CA THR A 152 1.20 12.03 -0.15
C THR A 152 2.17 13.20 -0.12
N VAL A 153 3.41 12.99 0.34
CA VAL A 153 4.39 14.07 0.55
C VAL A 153 5.31 14.26 -0.66
N ASN A 154 5.60 13.20 -1.43
CA ASN A 154 6.54 13.27 -2.55
C ASN A 154 5.82 13.28 -3.91
N PRO A 155 5.77 14.41 -4.63
CA PRO A 155 5.08 14.50 -5.92
C PRO A 155 5.76 13.71 -7.04
N ALA A 156 7.06 13.40 -6.90
CA ALA A 156 7.84 12.74 -7.94
C ALA A 156 7.59 11.22 -8.02
N TYR A 157 7.09 10.62 -6.94
CA TYR A 157 6.88 9.16 -6.84
C TYR A 157 5.49 8.86 -6.30
N PRO A 158 4.47 8.82 -7.18
CA PRO A 158 3.11 8.49 -6.77
C PRO A 158 2.99 7.04 -6.26
N GLU A 159 3.92 6.15 -6.68
CA GLU A 159 4.06 4.80 -6.14
C GLU A 159 5.04 4.73 -4.97
N GLY A 160 4.51 4.76 -3.74
CA GLY A 160 5.33 4.69 -2.52
C GLY A 160 5.60 3.28 -1.98
N MET A 161 4.91 2.25 -2.48
CA MET A 161 4.87 0.94 -1.81
C MET A 161 6.20 0.18 -1.88
N MET A 162 6.79 0.05 -3.07
CA MET A 162 8.06 -0.69 -3.24
C MET A 162 9.20 -0.04 -2.44
N LEU A 163 9.30 1.29 -2.49
CA LEU A 163 10.31 2.05 -1.74
C LEU A 163 10.13 1.87 -0.23
N ALA A 164 8.89 1.87 0.27
CA ALA A 164 8.58 1.63 1.67
C ALA A 164 9.01 0.23 2.13
N ILE A 165 8.74 -0.81 1.32
CA ILE A 165 9.17 -2.18 1.62
C ILE A 165 10.69 -2.27 1.67
N LEU A 166 11.39 -1.77 0.65
CA LEU A 166 12.85 -1.82 0.60
C LEU A 166 13.47 -1.09 1.79
N PHE A 167 12.94 0.07 2.16
CA PHE A 167 13.39 0.81 3.33
C PHE A 167 13.21 -0.02 4.60
N MET A 168 12.04 -0.61 4.81
CA MET A 168 11.75 -1.38 6.01
C MET A 168 12.46 -2.73 6.07
N ASN A 169 12.82 -3.32 4.94
CA ASN A 169 13.68 -4.51 4.88
C ASN A 169 15.06 -4.24 5.49
N VAL A 170 15.60 -3.03 5.31
CA VAL A 170 16.87 -2.62 5.95
C VAL A 170 16.72 -2.53 7.48
N PHE A 171 15.56 -2.08 7.98
CA PHE A 171 15.29 -1.98 9.42
C PHE A 171 14.78 -3.27 10.05
N SER A 172 14.39 -4.27 9.26
CA SER A 172 13.84 -5.55 9.74
C SER A 172 14.75 -6.25 10.78
N PRO A 173 16.07 -6.40 10.56
CA PRO A 173 16.97 -7.02 11.56
C PRO A 173 17.07 -6.21 12.86
N LEU A 174 17.01 -4.88 12.77
CA LEU A 174 17.06 -4.00 13.92
C LEU A 174 15.80 -4.15 14.79
N ILE A 175 14.62 -4.23 14.15
CA ILE A 175 13.34 -4.47 14.84
C ILE A 175 13.40 -5.79 15.60
N ASP A 176 13.87 -6.86 14.94
CA ASP A 176 13.97 -8.18 15.57
C ASP A 176 14.95 -8.19 16.75
N TYR A 177 16.11 -7.53 16.62
CA TYR A 177 17.08 -7.43 17.71
C TYR A 177 16.47 -6.81 18.97
N TYR A 178 15.77 -5.68 18.84
CA TYR A 178 15.12 -5.02 19.99
C TYR A 178 14.00 -5.88 20.60
N VAL A 179 13.19 -6.52 19.76
CA VAL A 179 12.11 -7.41 20.23
C VAL A 179 12.65 -8.60 21.01
N ILE A 180 13.72 -9.24 20.51
CA ILE A 180 14.36 -10.37 21.18
C ILE A 180 14.95 -9.94 22.53
N GLN A 181 15.68 -8.82 22.57
CA GLN A 181 16.22 -8.30 23.82
C GLN A 181 15.13 -7.97 24.85
N ALA A 182 14.04 -7.34 24.42
CA ALA A 182 12.91 -7.03 25.30
C ALA A 182 12.29 -8.30 25.90
N ASN A 183 12.17 -9.36 25.09
CA ASN A 183 11.67 -10.65 25.56
C ASN A 183 12.64 -11.32 26.56
N MET A 184 13.95 -11.28 26.30
CA MET A 184 14.95 -11.78 27.25
C MET A 184 14.90 -11.05 28.59
N ARG A 185 14.85 -9.71 28.59
CA ARG A 185 14.73 -8.90 29.81
C ARG A 185 13.46 -9.22 30.60
N ARG A 186 12.33 -9.44 29.91
CA ARG A 186 11.06 -9.84 30.55
C ARG A 186 11.13 -11.23 31.18
N ARG A 187 11.88 -12.17 30.57
CA ARG A 187 12.08 -13.51 31.14
C ARG A 187 12.96 -13.46 32.39
N LEU A 188 14.07 -12.73 32.35
CA LEU A 188 14.97 -12.57 33.49
C LEU A 188 14.32 -11.89 34.69
N ARG A 189 13.36 -10.98 34.48
CA ARG A 189 12.59 -10.34 35.57
C ARG A 189 11.53 -11.25 36.22
N ARG A 190 11.23 -12.41 35.62
CA ARG A 190 10.25 -13.39 36.12
C ARG A 190 10.92 -14.58 36.81
N ALA A 191 12.24 -14.75 36.63
CA ALA A 191 13.05 -15.75 37.30
C ALA A 191 13.63 -15.14 38.59
#